data_AF-A0A6L5X5Z5-F1
#
_entry.id   AF-A0A6L5X5Z5-F1
#
_cell.length_a   1.000
_cell.length_b   1.000
_cell.length_c   1.000
_cell.angle_alpha   90.00
_cell.angle_beta   90.00
_cell.angle_gamma   90.00
#
_symmetry.space_group_name_H-M   'P 1'
#
loop_
_entity.id
_entity.type
_entity.pdbx_description
1 polymer ?
#
loop_
_entity_poly.entity_id
_entity_poly.type
_entity_poly.pdbx_seq_one_letter_code
_entity_poly.pdbx_strand_id
1 'polypeptide(L)'
;MRKEILEAEMKLHHDTGQSLADYLGIARSTFSQKLNESGTEFTKKEITMISVRYHLNPEKIVLIFFSPEVSKLDTSDTDSDLSGGPEA
;
A
#
# COMPACT_ATOMS: atom_id res chain seq x y z
N MET A 1 -2.71 -6.40 -0.87
CA MET A 1 -1.45 -5.60 -0.84
C MET A 1 -1.82 -4.14 -0.63
N ARG A 2 -1.04 -3.34 0.12
CA ARG A 2 -1.26 -1.89 0.27
C ARG A 2 -0.54 -1.10 -0.83
N LYS A 3 -1.15 -1.03 -2.01
CA LYS A 3 -0.61 -0.32 -3.18
C LYS A 3 -0.34 1.17 -2.92
N GLU A 4 -1.20 1.82 -2.14
CA GLU A 4 -1.07 3.25 -1.81
C GLU A 4 0.23 3.56 -1.07
N ILE A 5 0.67 2.65 -0.20
CA ILE A 5 1.92 2.78 0.56
C ILE A 5 3.12 2.57 -0.37
N LEU A 6 3.05 1.58 -1.27
CA LEU A 6 4.12 1.40 -2.26
C LEU A 6 4.25 2.62 -3.17
N GLU A 7 3.12 3.18 -3.63
CA GLU A 7 3.11 4.39 -4.46
C GLU A 7 3.67 5.61 -3.72
N ALA A 8 3.42 5.72 -2.42
CA ALA A 8 4.01 6.77 -1.59
C ALA A 8 5.54 6.63 -1.48
N GLU A 9 6.06 5.42 -1.25
CA GLU A 9 7.50 5.15 -1.25
C GLU A 9 8.13 5.46 -2.63
N MET A 10 7.47 5.07 -3.72
CA MET A 10 7.95 5.39 -5.07
C MET A 10 8.10 6.90 -5.26
N LYS A 11 7.10 7.69 -4.86
CA LYS A 11 7.15 9.16 -4.95
C LYS A 11 8.25 9.76 -4.08
N LEU A 12 8.45 9.22 -2.87
CA LEU A 12 9.51 9.66 -1.95
C LEU A 12 10.90 9.49 -2.57
N HIS A 13 11.09 8.42 -3.35
CA HIS A 13 12.34 8.13 -4.05
C HIS A 13 12.42 8.74 -5.47
N HIS A 14 11.48 9.61 -5.85
CA HIS A 14 11.35 10.15 -7.22
C HIS A 14 11.28 9.06 -8.31
N ASP A 15 10.75 7.89 -7.93
CA ASP A 15 10.62 6.74 -8.80
C ASP A 15 9.23 6.67 -9.45
N THR A 16 9.13 5.93 -10.55
CA THR A 16 7.89 5.75 -11.30
C THR A 16 7.58 4.27 -11.49
N GLY A 17 6.31 3.94 -11.77
CA GLY A 17 5.94 2.56 -12.04
C GLY A 17 6.66 1.97 -13.26
N GLN A 18 7.08 2.81 -14.21
CA GLN A 18 7.88 2.39 -15.36
C GLN A 18 9.31 2.03 -14.92
N SER A 19 9.99 2.99 -14.28
CA SER A 19 11.35 2.80 -13.77
C SER A 19 11.47 1.61 -12.80
N LEU A 20 10.48 1.40 -11.95
CA LEU A 20 10.44 0.24 -11.07
C LEU A 20 10.19 -1.06 -11.84
N ALA A 21 9.27 -1.09 -12.81
CA ALA A 21 9.05 -2.26 -13.66
C ALA A 21 10.32 -2.67 -14.43
N ASP A 22 11.03 -1.67 -14.98
CA ASP A 22 12.29 -1.87 -15.70
C ASP A 22 13.37 -2.46 -14.77
N TYR A 23 13.46 -1.96 -13.53
CA TYR A 23 14.38 -2.49 -12.52
C TYR A 23 14.06 -3.93 -12.11
N LEU A 24 12.78 -4.28 -12.01
CA LEU A 24 12.33 -5.63 -11.70
C LEU A 24 12.46 -6.59 -12.90
N GLY A 25 12.74 -6.07 -14.10
CA GLY A 25 12.83 -6.86 -15.33
C GLY A 25 11.47 -7.39 -15.79
N ILE A 26 10.38 -6.66 -15.52
CA ILE A 26 9.01 -7.02 -15.92
C ILE A 26 8.39 -5.94 -16.79
N ALA A 27 7.42 -6.30 -17.61
CA ALA A 27 6.66 -5.32 -18.39
C ALA A 27 5.84 -4.40 -17.45
N ARG A 28 5.68 -3.13 -17.85
CA ARG A 28 4.88 -2.15 -17.09
C ARG A 28 3.44 -2.59 -16.88
N SER A 29 2.86 -3.29 -17.86
CA SER A 29 1.53 -3.90 -17.77
C SER A 29 1.48 -5.00 -16.71
N THR A 30 2.50 -5.86 -16.63
CA THR A 30 2.64 -6.87 -15.58
C THR A 30 2.80 -6.24 -14.21
N PHE A 31 3.62 -5.19 -14.08
CA PHE A 31 3.73 -4.42 -12.83
C PHE A 31 2.38 -3.86 -12.40
N SER A 32 1.60 -3.31 -13.33
CA SER A 32 0.26 -2.78 -13.03
C SER A 32 -0.73 -3.85 -12.59
N GLN A 33 -0.65 -5.05 -13.16
CA GLN A 33 -1.48 -6.18 -12.75
C GLN A 33 -1.12 -6.64 -11.34
N LYS A 34 0.18 -6.73 -11.03
CA LYS A 34 0.67 -7.06 -9.67
C LYS A 34 0.24 -6.02 -8.64
N LEU A 35 0.35 -4.74 -8.98
CA LEU A 35 -0.03 -3.63 -8.11
C LEU A 35 -1.53 -3.58 -7.82
N ASN A 36 -2.36 -3.93 -8.81
CA ASN A 36 -3.82 -3.99 -8.68
C ASN A 36 -4.34 -5.39 -8.33
N GLU A 37 -3.47 -6.29 -7.89
CA GLU A 37 -3.81 -7.67 -7.49
C GLU A 37 -4.66 -8.42 -8.55
N SER A 38 -4.46 -8.06 -9.82
CA SER A 38 -5.21 -8.56 -10.96
C SER A 38 -4.58 -9.85 -11.48
N GLY A 39 -4.74 -10.93 -10.72
CA GLY A 39 -4.35 -12.29 -11.11
C GLY A 39 -2.84 -12.58 -11.10
N THR A 40 -2.02 -11.63 -10.65
CA THR A 40 -0.57 -11.82 -10.48
C THR A 40 -0.10 -11.16 -9.19
N GLU A 41 0.82 -11.79 -8.48
CA GLU A 41 1.38 -11.29 -7.22
C GLU A 41 2.88 -10.98 -7.36
N PHE A 42 3.41 -10.12 -6.50
CA PHE A 42 4.86 -9.94 -6.41
C PHE A 42 5.52 -11.18 -5.82
N THR A 43 6.53 -11.69 -6.51
CA THR A 43 7.36 -12.81 -6.07
C THR A 43 8.31 -12.35 -4.97
N LYS A 44 8.80 -13.31 -4.16
CA LYS A 44 9.81 -13.03 -3.12
C LYS A 44 11.02 -12.27 -3.68
N LYS A 45 11.50 -12.66 -4.87
CA LYS A 45 12.63 -12.01 -5.54
C LYS A 45 12.34 -10.54 -5.85
N GLU A 46 11.17 -10.24 -6.40
CA GLU A 46 10.76 -8.87 -6.70
C GLU A 46 10.62 -8.04 -5.42
N ILE A 47 10.01 -8.59 -4.37
CA ILE A 47 9.88 -7.92 -3.07
C ILE A 47 11.26 -7.60 -2.48
N THR A 48 12.21 -8.53 -2.54
CA THR A 48 13.60 -8.29 -2.11
C THR A 48 14.25 -7.17 -2.91
N MET A 49 14.06 -7.14 -4.24
CA MET A 49 14.60 -6.07 -5.09
C MET A 49 14.00 -4.70 -4.71
N ILE A 50 12.68 -4.62 -4.48
CA ILE A 50 12.00 -3.39 -4.03
C ILE A 50 12.54 -2.94 -2.66
N SER A 51 12.71 -3.88 -1.73
CA SER A 51 13.27 -3.61 -0.40
C SER A 51 14.67 -3.00 -0.48
N VAL A 52 15.55 -3.55 -1.32
CA VAL A 52 16.91 -3.03 -1.51
C VAL A 52 16.86 -1.64 -2.17
N ARG A 53 16.02 -1.45 -3.18
CA ARG A 53 15.95 -0.18 -3.94
C ARG A 53 15.49 1.00 -3.10
N TYR A 54 14.50 0.80 -2.21
CA TYR A 54 13.95 1.85 -1.35
C TYR A 54 14.43 1.76 0.10
N HIS A 55 15.40 0.90 0.39
CA HIS A 55 15.93 0.70 1.75
C HIS A 55 14.81 0.44 2.77
N LEU A 56 13.81 -0.37 2.40
CA LEU A 56 12.63 -0.61 3.22
C LEU A 56 12.98 -1.51 4.41
N ASN A 57 12.52 -1.10 5.60
CA ASN A 57 12.60 -1.93 6.79
C ASN A 57 11.63 -3.15 6.69
N PRO A 58 11.94 -4.27 7.37
CA PRO A 58 11.12 -5.48 7.34
C PRO A 58 9.65 -5.25 7.68
N GLU A 59 9.36 -4.41 8.67
CA GLU A 59 7.99 -4.05 9.07
C GLU A 59 7.23 -3.37 7.92
N LYS A 60 7.91 -2.49 7.17
CA LYS A 60 7.33 -1.80 6.02
C LYS A 60 7.03 -2.77 4.87
N ILE A 61 7.90 -3.76 4.66
CA ILE A 61 7.67 -4.82 3.67
C ILE A 61 6.42 -5.63 4.04
N VAL A 62 6.30 -6.03 5.31
CA VAL A 62 5.11 -6.72 5.83
C VAL A 62 3.86 -5.86 5.65
N LEU A 63 3.96 -4.56 5.93
CA LEU A 63 2.85 -3.62 5.78
C LEU A 63 2.39 -3.47 4.32
N ILE A 64 3.32 -3.40 3.37
CA ILE A 64 3.01 -3.20 1.95
C ILE A 64 2.48 -4.49 1.33
N PHE A 65 3.22 -5.59 1.44
CA PHE A 65 2.96 -6.79 0.64
C PHE A 65 2.08 -7.82 1.35
N PHE A 66 2.02 -7.82 2.68
CA PHE A 66 1.40 -8.89 3.46
C PHE A 66 0.26 -8.43 4.36
N SER A 67 0.02 -7.12 4.50
CA SER A 67 -1.12 -6.63 5.28
C SER A 67 -2.39 -6.57 4.42
N PRO A 68 -3.54 -6.98 4.99
CA PRO A 68 -4.82 -6.81 4.32
C PRO A 68 -5.10 -5.31 4.10
N GLU A 69 -5.78 -5.00 2.99
CA GLU A 69 -6.37 -3.67 2.81
C GLU A 69 -7.34 -3.45 3.98
N VAL A 70 -7.07 -2.42 4.78
CA VAL A 70 -8.07 -1.95 5.74
C VAL A 70 -9.12 -1.25 4.92
N SER A 71 -10.14 -2.00 4.50
CA SER A 71 -11.37 -1.43 3.94
C SER A 71 -11.77 -0.30 4.86
N LYS A 72 -11.81 0.91 4.29
CA LYS A 72 -12.18 2.17 4.94
C LYS A 72 -13.30 1.89 5.93
N LEU A 73 -12.98 1.84 7.22
CA LEU A 73 -14.03 1.90 8.23
C LEU A 73 -14.53 3.33 8.16
N ASP A 74 -15.72 3.49 7.60
CA ASP A 74 -16.61 4.61 7.82
C ASP A 74 -16.47 5.04 9.27
N THR A 75 -15.68 6.08 9.52
CA THR A 75 -15.87 6.88 10.72
C THR A 75 -17.02 7.80 10.34
N SER A 76 -18.22 7.23 10.25
CA SER A 76 -19.44 8.01 10.30
C SER A 76 -19.39 8.69 11.67
N ASP A 77 -19.14 9.99 11.65
CA ASP A 77 -19.42 10.90 12.75
C ASP A 77 -20.84 10.63 13.28
N THR A 78 -20.95 9.76 14.29
CA THR A 78 -22.14 9.67 15.12
C THR A 78 -21.96 10.63 16.28
N ASP A 79 -21.94 11.93 16.00
CA ASP A 79 -22.31 12.92 17.01
C ASP A 79 -23.84 12.97 17.03
N SER A 80 -24.41 11.96 17.67
CA SER A 80 -25.83 11.93 18.03
C SER A 80 -25.90 11.62 19.51
N ASP A 81 -26.34 12.64 20.25
CA ASP A 81 -27.00 12.55 21.54
C ASP A 81 -26.11 12.44 22.79
N LEU A 82 -25.82 13.61 23.38
CA LEU A 82 -25.90 13.80 24.84
C LEU A 82 -26.54 15.16 25.14
N SER A 83 -27.86 15.24 24.97
CA SER A 83 -28.70 16.25 25.62
C SER A 83 -29.77 15.57 26.47
N GLY A 84 -29.32 14.64 27.33
CA GLY A 84 -30.02 14.33 28.57
C GLY A 84 -29.56 15.32 29.63
N GLY A 85 -30.50 16.10 30.18
CA GLY A 85 -30.22 17.12 31.19
C GLY A 85 -29.70 16.57 32.52
N PRO A 86 -29.49 17.46 33.50
CA PRO A 86 -30.04 17.15 34.80
C PRO A 86 -30.92 18.27 35.36
N GLU A 87 -31.85 17.79 36.17
CA GLU A 87 -32.75 18.46 37.11
C GLU A 87 -32.14 19.65 37.88
N ALA A 88 -32.94 20.71 38.04
CA ALA A 88 -33.06 21.53 39.26
C ALA A 88 -34.33 22.40 39.20
#